data_AF-A0A974AUQ5-F1
#
_entry.id   AF-A0A974AUQ5-F1
#
_cell.length_a   1.000
_cell.length_b   1.000
_cell.length_c   1.000
_cell.angle_alpha   90.00
_cell.angle_beta   90.00
_cell.angle_gamma   90.00
#
_symmetry.space_group_name_H-M   'P 1'
#
loop_
_entity.id
_entity.type
_entity.pdbx_description
1 polymer ?
#
loop_
_entity_poly.entity_id
_entity_poly.type
_entity_poly.pdbx_seq_one_letter_code
_entity_poly.pdbx_strand_id
1 'polypeptide(L)'
;MSYAAAKNMRAVLDASVARLSVALGTFPRGARGLPVESVRLSTKYRAAKGAYDAALRTLQAFNRQFVRRFKNEIRAERHQRSIEES
;
A
#
# COMPACT_ATOMS: atom_id res chain seq x y z
N MET A 1 8.77 -19.23 2.34
CA MET A 1 8.36 -18.34 1.22
C MET A 1 9.60 -17.94 0.44
N SER A 2 9.59 -18.10 -0.89
CA SER A 2 10.66 -17.67 -1.81
C SER A 2 10.57 -16.17 -2.11
N TYR A 3 11.63 -15.57 -2.67
CA TYR A 3 11.63 -14.16 -3.06
C TYR A 3 10.54 -13.82 -4.09
N ALA A 4 10.39 -14.66 -5.13
CA ALA A 4 9.35 -14.49 -6.15
C ALA A 4 7.93 -14.58 -5.56
N ALA A 5 7.66 -15.58 -4.70
CA ALA A 5 6.37 -15.69 -4.03
C ALA A 5 6.09 -14.47 -3.11
N ALA A 6 7.13 -13.97 -2.44
CA ALA A 6 7.02 -12.79 -1.59
C ALA A 6 6.76 -11.50 -2.39
N LYS A 7 7.34 -11.36 -3.58
CA LYS A 7 7.03 -10.26 -4.51
C LYS A 7 5.57 -10.31 -4.96
N ASN A 8 5.07 -11.48 -5.32
CA ASN A 8 3.67 -11.66 -5.71
C ASN A 8 2.73 -11.29 -4.56
N MET A 9 3.03 -11.74 -3.33
CA MET A 9 2.24 -11.38 -2.15
C MET A 9 2.26 -9.88 -1.87
N ARG A 10 3.43 -9.23 -2.01
CA ARG A 10 3.54 -7.77 -1.92
C ARG A 10 2.65 -7.08 -2.95
N ALA A 11 2.69 -7.53 -4.21
CA ALA A 11 1.88 -6.95 -5.29
C ALA A 11 0.37 -7.08 -5.02
N VAL A 12 -0.08 -8.22 -4.47
CA VAL A 12 -1.48 -8.41 -4.07
C VAL A 12 -1.88 -7.45 -2.94
N LEU A 13 -1.04 -7.30 -1.92
CA LEU A 13 -1.29 -6.38 -0.81
C LEU A 13 -1.31 -4.91 -1.28
N ASP A 14 -0.39 -4.55 -2.17
CA ASP A 14 -0.31 -3.22 -2.77
C ASP A 14 -1.54 -2.90 -3.62
N ALA A 15 -2.00 -3.85 -4.45
CA ALA A 15 -3.22 -3.73 -5.24
C ALA A 15 -4.47 -3.56 -4.36
N SER A 16 -4.52 -4.24 -3.20
CA SER A 16 -5.60 -4.08 -2.22
C SER A 16 -5.62 -2.66 -1.64
N VAL A 17 -4.45 -2.14 -1.22
CA VAL A 17 -4.31 -0.76 -0.74
C VAL A 17 -4.69 0.24 -1.83
N ALA A 18 -4.25 0.05 -3.07
CA ALA A 18 -4.57 0.91 -4.20
C ALA A 18 -6.09 0.96 -4.45
N ARG A 19 -6.76 -0.19 -4.51
CA ARG A 19 -8.23 -0.27 -4.68
C ARG A 19 -8.98 0.49 -3.58
N LEU A 20 -8.57 0.29 -2.33
CA LEU A 20 -9.20 0.97 -1.18
C LEU A 20 -8.89 2.47 -1.16
N SER A 21 -7.71 2.87 -1.63
CA SER A 21 -7.35 4.28 -1.80
C SER A 21 -8.25 4.98 -2.84
N VAL A 22 -8.53 4.32 -3.97
CA VAL A 22 -9.47 4.81 -4.99
C VAL A 22 -10.86 4.97 -4.40
N ALA A 23 -11.35 3.97 -3.64
CA ALA A 23 -12.64 4.04 -2.97
C ALA A 23 -12.71 5.19 -1.94
N LEU A 24 -11.62 5.48 -1.23
CA LEU A 24 -11.53 6.66 -0.36
C LEU A 24 -11.49 7.97 -1.16
N GLY A 25 -10.96 7.95 -2.37
CA GLY A 25 -10.90 9.07 -3.29
C GLY A 25 -12.26 9.53 -3.81
N THR A 26 -13.28 8.67 -3.80
CA THR A 26 -14.63 9.04 -4.27
C THR A 26 -15.41 9.90 -3.29
N PHE A 27 -14.96 10.02 -2.04
CA PHE A 27 -15.64 10.85 -1.04
C PHE A 27 -15.34 12.34 -1.27
N PRO A 28 -16.32 13.23 -1.09
CA PRO A 28 -16.12 14.67 -1.24
C PRO A 28 -15.00 15.19 -0.33
N ARG A 29 -14.10 15.98 -0.92
CA ARG A 29 -13.01 16.65 -0.22
C ARG A 29 -13.31 18.15 -0.14
N GLY A 30 -13.05 18.73 1.02
CA GLY A 30 -13.11 20.16 1.26
C GLY A 30 -11.80 20.85 0.90
N ALA A 31 -11.66 22.08 1.40
CA ALA A 31 -10.47 22.88 1.20
C ALA A 31 -9.21 22.14 1.65
N ARG A 32 -8.12 22.27 0.88
CA ARG A 32 -6.83 21.59 1.10
C ARG A 32 -6.85 20.06 1.00
N GLY A 33 -7.88 19.48 0.36
CA GLY A 33 -7.93 18.04 0.07
C GLY A 33 -8.30 17.16 1.26
N LEU A 34 -8.74 17.73 2.38
CA LEU A 34 -9.25 17.01 3.53
C LEU A 34 -10.75 16.74 3.39
N PRO A 35 -11.29 15.59 3.81
CA PRO A 35 -12.73 15.37 3.85
C PRO A 35 -13.43 16.43 4.73
N VAL A 36 -14.59 16.92 4.29
CA VAL A 36 -15.44 17.79 5.11
C VAL A 36 -15.97 17.03 6.33
N GLU A 37 -16.33 17.75 7.39
CA GLU A 37 -16.72 17.11 8.67
C GLU A 37 -17.90 16.16 8.53
N SER A 38 -18.92 16.54 7.75
CA SER A 38 -20.08 15.69 7.47
C SER A 38 -19.70 14.35 6.82
N VAL A 39 -18.70 14.36 5.92
CA VAL A 39 -18.16 13.14 5.30
C VAL A 39 -17.38 12.33 6.32
N ARG A 40 -16.51 12.97 7.13
CA ARG A 40 -15.68 12.31 8.15
C ARG A 40 -16.51 11.61 9.23
N LEU A 41 -17.66 12.19 9.58
CA LEU A 41 -18.60 11.62 10.54
C LEU A 41 -19.48 10.52 9.94
N SER A 42 -19.57 10.42 8.61
CA SER A 42 -20.39 9.40 7.95
C SER A 42 -19.87 7.98 8.21
N THR A 43 -20.81 7.05 8.45
CA THR A 43 -20.50 5.62 8.66
C THR A 43 -19.79 5.01 7.45
N LYS A 44 -20.19 5.41 6.23
CA LYS A 44 -19.59 4.95 4.97
C LYS A 44 -18.10 5.33 4.87
N TYR A 45 -17.76 6.59 5.16
CA TYR A 45 -16.37 7.03 5.12
C TYR A 45 -15.52 6.33 6.18
N ARG A 46 -16.04 6.22 7.42
CA ARG A 46 -15.33 5.53 8.51
C ARG A 46 -15.06 4.06 8.19
N ALA A 47 -16.03 3.36 7.60
CA ALA A 47 -15.86 1.98 7.16
C ALA A 47 -14.79 1.86 6.05
N ALA A 48 -14.86 2.71 5.02
CA ALA A 48 -13.87 2.73 3.95
C ALA A 48 -12.46 3.06 4.45
N LYS A 49 -12.35 4.03 5.37
CA LYS A 49 -11.08 4.43 5.99
C LYS A 49 -10.51 3.33 6.87
N GLY A 50 -11.35 2.66 7.66
CA GLY A 50 -10.96 1.52 8.47
C GLY A 50 -10.42 0.36 7.63
N ALA A 51 -11.09 0.03 6.52
CA ALA A 51 -10.64 -1.00 5.60
C ALA A 51 -9.28 -0.65 4.96
N TYR A 52 -9.13 0.58 4.47
CA TYR A 52 -7.87 1.09 3.93
C TYR A 52 -6.75 1.02 4.97
N ASP A 53 -6.98 1.49 6.20
CA ASP A 53 -5.96 1.49 7.26
C ASP A 53 -5.54 0.08 7.66
N ALA A 54 -6.49 -0.87 7.71
CA ALA A 54 -6.19 -2.27 7.97
C ALA A 54 -5.33 -2.89 6.85
N ALA A 55 -5.66 -2.63 5.59
CA ALA A 55 -4.87 -3.10 4.45
C ALA A 55 -3.47 -2.48 4.44
N LEU A 56 -3.36 -1.17 4.71
CA LEU A 56 -2.09 -0.46 4.77
C LEU A 56 -1.19 -0.99 5.89
N ARG A 57 -1.74 -1.22 7.09
CA ARG A 57 -0.99 -1.81 8.21
C ARG A 57 -0.47 -3.21 7.87
N THR A 58 -1.29 -4.01 7.19
CA THR A 58 -0.88 -5.34 6.70
C THR A 58 0.27 -5.25 5.71
N LEU A 59 0.18 -4.36 4.72
CA LEU A 59 1.26 -4.12 3.75
C LEU A 59 2.55 -3.63 4.43
N GLN A 60 2.46 -2.71 5.38
CA GLN A 60 3.62 -2.20 6.13
C GLN A 60 4.27 -3.29 6.99
N ALA A 61 3.46 -4.11 7.68
CA ALA A 61 3.96 -5.24 8.46
C ALA A 61 4.68 -6.25 7.57
N PHE A 62 4.08 -6.59 6.42
CA PHE A 62 4.69 -7.47 5.42
C PHE A 62 6.01 -6.89 4.89
N ASN A 63 6.02 -5.62 4.48
CA ASN A 63 7.21 -4.96 3.92
C ASN A 63 8.37 -4.93 4.91
N ARG A 64 8.11 -4.70 6.21
CA ARG A 64 9.14 -4.77 7.26
C ARG A 64 9.83 -6.13 7.29
N GLN A 65 9.06 -7.22 7.20
CA GLN A 65 9.61 -8.57 7.18
C GLN A 65 10.29 -8.89 5.84
N PHE A 66 9.67 -8.48 4.73
CA PHE A 66 10.17 -8.69 3.36
C PHE A 66 11.56 -8.09 3.16
N VAL A 67 11.73 -6.80 3.50
CA VAL A 67 13.01 -6.10 3.35
C VAL A 67 14.09 -6.69 4.24
N ARG A 68 13.73 -7.12 5.46
CA ARG A 68 14.68 -7.77 6.38
C ARG A 68 15.12 -9.14 5.86
N ARG A 69 14.17 -9.93 5.34
CA ARG A 69 14.42 -11.32 4.91
C ARG A 69 15.15 -11.41 3.57
N PHE A 70 14.83 -10.53 2.62
CA PHE A 70 15.31 -10.60 1.23
C PHE A 70 16.25 -9.43 0.87
N LYS A 71 17.02 -8.95 1.84
CA LYS A 71 17.89 -7.77 1.68
C LYS A 71 18.90 -7.94 0.54
N ASN A 72 19.45 -9.14 0.37
CA ASN A 72 20.48 -9.41 -0.64
C ASN A 72 19.88 -9.47 -2.05
N GLU A 73 18.73 -10.13 -2.18
CA GLU A 73 17.98 -10.26 -3.42
C GLU A 73 17.47 -8.89 -3.89
N ILE A 74 16.95 -8.07 -2.98
CA ILE A 74 16.52 -6.69 -3.29
C ILE A 74 17.72 -5.85 -3.76
N ARG A 75 18.89 -6.01 -3.15
CA ARG A 75 20.11 -5.29 -3.56
C ARG A 75 20.58 -5.74 -4.94
N ALA A 76 20.63 -7.04 -5.20
CA ALA A 76 21.00 -7.60 -6.49
C ALA A 76 20.03 -7.11 -7.60
N GLU A 77 18.72 -7.15 -7.35
CA GLU A 77 17.71 -6.67 -8.30
C GLU A 77 17.87 -5.16 -8.59
N ARG A 78 18.16 -4.35 -7.58
CA ARG A 78 18.42 -2.90 -7.77
C ARG A 78 19.70 -2.63 -8.55
N HIS A 79 20.75 -3.39 -8.27
CA HIS A 79 22.03 -3.25 -8.98
C HIS A 79 21.88 -3.64 -10.46
N GLN A 80 21.21 -4.76 -10.72
CA GLN A 80 20.91 -5.23 -12.08
C GLN A 80 20.15 -4.17 -12.87
N ARG A 81 19.11 -3.56 -12.27
CA ARG A 81 18.36 -2.47 -12.90
C ARG A 81 19.22 -1.26 -13.23
N SER A 82 20.14 -0.89 -12.32
CA SER A 82 21.05 0.23 -12.55
C SER A 82 22.01 -0.02 -13.71
N ILE A 83 22.44 -1.27 -13.92
CA ILE A 83 23.31 -1.64 -15.05
C ILE A 83 22.52 -1.62 -16.36
N GLU A 84 21.27 -2.11 -16.35
CA GLU A 84 20.41 -2.11 -17.54
C GLU A 84 20.01 -0.70 -18.01
N GLU A 85 19.97 0.26 -17.09
CA GLU A 85 19.61 1.66 -17.36
C GLU A 85 20.82 2.56 -17.69
N SER A 86 22.06 2.05 -17.65
CA SER A 86 23.31 2.76 -17.96
C SER A 86 23.84 2.44 -19.35
#